data_AF-A0A812YAZ5-F1
#
_entry.id   AF-A0A812YAZ5-F1
#
_cell.length_a   1.000
_cell.length_b   1.000
_cell.length_c   1.000
_cell.angle_alpha   90.00
_cell.angle_beta   90.00
_cell.angle_gamma   90.00
#
_symmetry.space_group_name_H-M   'P 1'
#
loop_
_entity.id
_entity.type
_entity.pdbx_description
1 polymer ?
#
loop_
_entity_poly.entity_id
_entity_poly.type
_entity_poly.pdbx_seq_one_letter_code
_entity_poly.pdbx_strand_id
1 'polypeptide(L)'
;MATRWLFRIMPILAAVLLQGCDHSSEDPGGKAACAKNDLLCLCKADCQETCKHFNITDMEVGAACAKCMTSQCTEEAKSLCPQDKVSICHNCITDGAVCWATTWPTCVAQCLHWWEPIECTQCWLTNYTANCLGKYSKCIEPGFKDAERTSAAPATTTPEPLEVAV
;
A
#
# COMPACT_ATOMS: atom_id res chain seq x y z
N MET A 1 -19.95 17.53 -67.49
CA MET A 1 -19.17 16.37 -66.97
C MET A 1 -18.61 16.81 -65.62
N ALA A 2 -19.32 16.69 -64.49
CA ALA A 2 -19.76 15.49 -63.79
C ALA A 2 -18.60 14.67 -63.20
N THR A 3 -18.19 15.01 -61.98
CA THR A 3 -17.93 14.03 -60.90
C THR A 3 -17.85 14.73 -59.55
N ARG A 4 -19.00 14.71 -58.86
CA ARG A 4 -19.16 14.96 -57.43
C ARG A 4 -18.39 13.89 -56.66
N TRP A 5 -17.35 14.26 -55.93
CA TRP A 5 -16.81 13.44 -54.85
C TRP A 5 -17.19 14.09 -53.53
N LEU A 6 -18.29 13.57 -52.97
CA LEU A 6 -18.71 13.79 -51.60
C LEU A 6 -17.66 13.16 -50.68
N PHE A 7 -16.69 13.95 -50.22
CA PHE A 7 -15.95 13.61 -49.02
C PHE A 7 -16.91 13.68 -47.83
N ARG A 8 -17.38 12.51 -47.42
CA ARG A 8 -18.05 12.31 -46.14
C ARG A 8 -17.09 12.71 -45.03
N ILE A 9 -17.28 13.90 -44.48
CA ILE A 9 -16.74 14.25 -43.17
C ILE A 9 -17.54 13.45 -42.14
N MET A 10 -16.99 12.32 -41.71
CA MET A 10 -17.43 11.60 -40.53
C MET A 10 -16.94 12.39 -39.30
N PRO A 11 -17.82 12.88 -38.41
CA PRO A 11 -17.40 13.37 -37.12
C PRO A 11 -16.98 12.16 -36.28
N ILE A 12 -15.67 12.00 -36.07
CA ILE A 12 -15.16 11.10 -35.03
C ILE A 12 -15.53 11.75 -33.70
N LEU A 13 -16.70 11.36 -33.17
CA LEU A 13 -17.01 11.46 -31.75
C LEU A 13 -15.97 10.58 -31.02
N ALA A 14 -14.80 11.14 -30.71
CA ALA A 14 -13.93 10.61 -29.68
C ALA A 14 -14.53 11.04 -28.35
N ALA A 15 -15.61 10.37 -27.95
CA ALA A 15 -15.97 10.29 -26.55
C ALA A 15 -14.77 9.61 -25.87
N VAL A 16 -13.90 10.43 -25.26
CA VAL A 16 -13.01 9.97 -24.19
C VAL A 16 -13.93 9.62 -23.03
N LEU A 17 -14.57 8.45 -23.16
CA LEU A 17 -15.12 7.74 -22.03
C LEU A 17 -13.92 7.48 -21.14
N LEU A 18 -13.96 8.09 -19.96
CA LEU A 18 -13.36 7.56 -18.76
C LEU A 18 -13.66 6.06 -18.74
N GLN A 19 -12.73 5.25 -19.24
CA GLN A 19 -12.66 3.84 -18.93
C GLN A 19 -12.25 3.78 -17.46
N GLY A 20 -13.22 4.02 -16.59
CA GLY A 20 -13.17 3.46 -15.25
C GLY A 20 -13.03 1.96 -15.46
N CYS A 21 -11.86 1.44 -15.11
CA CYS A 21 -11.60 0.01 -15.10
C CYS A 21 -12.49 -0.64 -14.03
N ASP A 22 -13.77 -0.80 -14.32
CA ASP A 22 -14.65 -1.71 -13.58
C ASP A 22 -14.50 -3.09 -14.23
N HIS A 23 -13.30 -3.66 -14.08
CA HIS A 23 -13.05 -5.06 -14.39
C HIS A 23 -13.39 -5.85 -13.13
N SER A 24 -14.68 -5.92 -12.82
CA SER A 24 -15.22 -6.79 -11.78
C SER A 24 -15.22 -8.22 -12.33
N SER A 25 -14.03 -8.80 -12.47
CA SER A 25 -13.87 -10.24 -12.63
C SER A 25 -14.28 -10.89 -11.33
N GLU A 26 -15.36 -11.68 -11.36
CA GLU A 26 -15.70 -12.64 -10.32
C GLU A 26 -14.58 -13.69 -10.26
N ASP A 27 -13.54 -13.38 -9.50
CA ASP A 27 -12.41 -14.27 -9.25
C ASP A 27 -12.80 -15.27 -8.15
N PRO A 28 -12.73 -16.60 -8.39
CA PRO A 28 -13.07 -17.61 -7.40
C PRO A 28 -12.12 -17.65 -6.18
N GLY A 29 -11.12 -16.75 -6.11
CA GLY A 29 -10.26 -16.50 -4.95
C GLY A 29 -10.09 -15.02 -4.60
N GLY A 30 -11.03 -14.15 -5.00
CA GLY A 30 -10.95 -12.71 -4.82
C GLY A 30 -11.03 -12.20 -3.37
N LYS A 31 -10.93 -10.87 -3.20
CA LYS A 31 -11.01 -10.11 -1.93
C LYS A 31 -12.07 -10.60 -0.93
N ALA A 32 -13.16 -11.20 -1.41
CA ALA A 32 -14.22 -11.80 -0.60
C ALA A 32 -13.73 -12.89 0.37
N ALA A 33 -12.59 -13.54 0.10
CA ALA A 33 -11.96 -14.50 1.00
C ALA A 33 -11.19 -13.87 2.17
N CYS A 34 -10.91 -12.56 2.10
CA CYS A 34 -10.12 -11.84 3.10
C CYS A 34 -10.99 -11.31 4.24
N ALA A 35 -10.47 -11.36 5.47
CA ALA A 35 -11.11 -10.67 6.58
C ALA A 35 -11.11 -9.16 6.33
N LYS A 36 -12.18 -8.46 6.75
CA LYS A 36 -12.37 -7.03 6.49
C LYS A 36 -11.21 -6.14 6.95
N ASN A 37 -10.47 -6.54 8.00
CA ASN A 37 -9.35 -5.77 8.54
C ASN A 37 -7.98 -6.39 8.20
N ASP A 38 -7.94 -7.41 7.34
CA ASP A 38 -6.70 -8.04 6.91
C ASP A 38 -6.17 -7.33 5.66
N LEU A 39 -5.52 -6.19 5.89
CA LEU A 39 -4.93 -5.38 4.82
C LEU A 39 -3.95 -6.19 3.96
N LEU A 40 -3.18 -7.10 4.56
CA LEU A 40 -2.25 -7.97 3.84
C LEU A 40 -3.00 -8.84 2.82
N CYS A 41 -4.07 -9.50 3.27
CA CYS A 41 -4.87 -10.34 2.39
C CYS A 41 -5.53 -9.50 1.28
N LEU A 42 -6.16 -8.36 1.62
CA LEU A 42 -6.83 -7.48 0.66
C LEU A 42 -5.88 -6.99 -0.43
N CYS A 43 -4.70 -6.50 -0.03
CA CYS A 43 -3.63 -6.09 -0.93
C CYS A 43 -3.17 -7.21 -1.87
N LYS A 44 -2.91 -8.39 -1.31
CA LYS A 44 -2.42 -9.53 -2.09
C LYS A 44 -3.48 -10.01 -3.07
N ALA A 45 -4.74 -10.07 -2.66
CA ALA A 45 -5.84 -10.47 -3.52
C ALA A 45 -6.00 -9.53 -4.73
N ASP A 46 -5.83 -8.22 -4.54
CA ASP A 46 -5.91 -7.24 -5.64
C ASP A 46 -4.73 -7.26 -6.58
N CYS A 47 -3.53 -7.40 -6.02
CA CYS A 47 -2.30 -7.25 -6.80
C CYS A 47 -1.68 -8.58 -7.24
N GLN A 48 -2.21 -9.73 -6.83
CA GLN A 48 -1.59 -11.03 -7.13
C GLN A 48 -1.38 -11.28 -8.62
N GLU A 49 -2.32 -10.93 -9.49
CA GLU A 49 -2.17 -11.12 -10.93
C GLU A 49 -1.07 -10.23 -11.51
N THR A 50 -1.08 -8.94 -11.13
CA THR A 50 -0.06 -7.97 -11.55
C THR A 50 1.32 -8.38 -11.04
N CYS A 51 1.37 -8.92 -9.82
CA CYS A 51 2.58 -9.40 -9.17
C CYS A 51 2.95 -10.84 -9.57
N LYS A 52 2.25 -11.49 -10.52
CA LYS A 52 2.51 -12.88 -10.93
C LYS A 52 2.61 -13.84 -9.73
N HIS A 53 1.70 -13.73 -8.78
CA HIS A 53 1.73 -14.45 -7.50
C HIS A 53 3.05 -14.28 -6.71
N PHE A 54 3.68 -13.10 -6.83
CA PHE A 54 4.97 -12.75 -6.25
C PHE A 54 6.16 -13.54 -6.81
N ASN A 55 5.99 -14.23 -7.94
CA ASN A 55 7.06 -14.85 -8.70
C ASN A 55 7.59 -13.88 -9.77
N ILE A 56 8.23 -12.80 -9.32
CA ILE A 56 8.64 -11.68 -10.17
C ILE A 56 10.10 -11.83 -10.56
N THR A 57 10.36 -12.05 -11.85
CA THR A 57 11.70 -12.19 -12.42
C THR A 57 12.15 -10.99 -13.25
N ASP A 58 11.24 -10.06 -13.54
CA ASP A 58 11.44 -8.98 -14.51
C ASP A 58 11.21 -7.62 -13.88
N MET A 59 12.04 -6.64 -14.26
CA MET A 59 11.94 -5.29 -13.71
C MET A 59 10.62 -4.60 -14.04
N GLU A 60 10.07 -4.83 -15.23
CA GLU A 60 8.78 -4.28 -15.65
C GLU A 60 7.62 -4.84 -14.80
N VAL A 61 7.64 -6.16 -14.56
CA VAL A 61 6.64 -6.82 -13.69
C VAL A 61 6.81 -6.35 -12.24
N GLY A 62 8.05 -6.18 -11.76
CA GLY A 62 8.33 -5.64 -10.44
C GLY A 62 7.82 -4.21 -10.26
N ALA A 63 8.05 -3.34 -11.23
CA ALA A 63 7.55 -1.97 -11.22
C ALA A 63 6.01 -1.92 -11.26
N ALA A 64 5.38 -2.76 -12.09
CA ALA A 64 3.93 -2.87 -12.17
C ALA A 64 3.31 -3.37 -10.84
N CYS A 65 3.91 -4.41 -10.25
CA CYS A 65 3.53 -4.91 -8.93
C CYS A 65 3.69 -3.84 -7.86
N ALA A 66 4.82 -3.13 -7.83
CA ALA A 66 5.07 -2.09 -6.85
C ALA A 66 4.08 -0.93 -6.99
N LYS A 67 3.74 -0.54 -8.22
CA LYS A 67 2.69 0.46 -8.49
C LYS A 67 1.33 -0.01 -7.97
N CYS A 68 0.95 -1.26 -8.25
CA CYS A 68 -0.31 -1.83 -7.75
C CYS A 68 -0.36 -1.82 -6.22
N MET A 69 0.68 -2.34 -5.56
CA MET A 69 0.77 -2.35 -4.10
C MET A 69 0.73 -0.93 -3.53
N THR A 70 1.45 0.01 -4.13
CA THR A 70 1.46 1.42 -3.70
C THR A 70 0.08 2.04 -3.80
N SER A 71 -0.67 1.81 -4.88
CA SER A 71 -2.01 2.39 -5.02
C SER A 71 -3.06 1.64 -4.20
N GLN A 72 -3.23 0.35 -4.44
CA GLN A 72 -4.34 -0.43 -3.87
C GLN A 72 -4.20 -0.58 -2.36
N CYS A 73 -3.01 -0.89 -1.85
CA CYS A 73 -2.84 -0.99 -0.39
C CYS A 73 -3.02 0.34 0.31
N THR A 74 -2.65 1.45 -0.33
CA THR A 74 -2.82 2.78 0.26
C THR A 74 -4.30 3.15 0.30
N GLU A 75 -5.08 2.85 -0.74
CA GLU A 75 -6.53 3.08 -0.75
C GLU A 75 -7.25 2.17 0.26
N GLU A 76 -6.88 0.90 0.36
CA GLU A 76 -7.43 0.00 1.39
C GLU A 76 -7.03 0.43 2.79
N ALA A 77 -5.79 0.85 3.01
CA ALA A 77 -5.37 1.38 4.30
C ALA A 77 -6.16 2.63 4.70
N LYS A 78 -6.44 3.52 3.74
CA LYS A 78 -7.32 4.69 3.97
C LYS A 78 -8.73 4.26 4.36
N SER A 79 -9.28 3.23 3.71
CA SER A 79 -10.64 2.74 3.98
C SER A 79 -10.78 2.13 5.39
N LEU A 80 -9.69 1.56 5.91
CA LEU A 80 -9.62 0.97 7.26
C LEU A 80 -9.32 1.98 8.37
N CYS A 81 -8.98 3.22 8.01
CA CYS A 81 -8.62 4.24 8.99
C CYS A 81 -9.84 4.80 9.72
N PRO A 82 -9.82 4.84 11.06
CA PRO A 82 -10.90 5.45 11.84
C PRO A 82 -11.03 6.95 11.52
N GLN A 83 -12.27 7.44 11.38
CA GLN A 83 -12.53 8.85 11.06
C GLN A 83 -12.00 9.83 12.13
N ASP A 84 -11.88 9.39 13.38
CA ASP A 84 -11.32 10.15 14.50
C ASP A 84 -9.78 10.22 14.47
N LYS A 85 -9.10 9.39 13.65
CA LYS A 85 -7.63 9.26 13.62
C LYS A 85 -7.01 9.53 12.24
N VAL A 86 -7.74 10.19 11.35
CA VAL A 86 -7.31 10.47 9.96
C VAL A 86 -5.92 11.11 9.90
N SER A 87 -5.60 12.06 10.79
CA SER A 87 -4.28 12.71 10.81
C SER A 87 -3.14 11.78 11.18
N ILE A 88 -3.36 10.83 12.11
CA ILE A 88 -2.34 9.84 12.51
C ILE A 88 -2.18 8.81 11.38
N CYS A 89 -3.31 8.35 10.86
CA CYS A 89 -3.39 7.46 9.72
C CYS A 89 -2.66 7.99 8.48
N HIS A 90 -2.79 9.28 8.19
CA HIS A 90 -2.13 9.91 7.05
C HIS A 90 -0.61 9.67 7.04
N ASN A 91 0.04 9.74 8.20
CA ASN A 91 1.48 9.50 8.30
C ASN A 91 1.83 8.03 8.03
N CYS A 92 1.13 7.07 8.64
CA CYS A 92 1.38 5.64 8.36
C CYS A 92 1.10 5.27 6.90
N ILE A 93 0.04 5.83 6.32
CA ILE A 93 -0.33 5.60 4.92
C ILE A 93 0.76 6.14 4.00
N THR A 94 1.27 7.34 4.29
CA THR A 94 2.39 7.95 3.55
C THR A 94 3.67 7.11 3.70
N ASP A 95 4.02 6.71 4.91
CA ASP A 95 5.19 5.86 5.19
C ASP A 95 5.11 4.51 4.46
N GLY A 96 3.92 3.90 4.46
CA GLY A 96 3.66 2.67 3.72
C GLY A 96 3.78 2.85 2.21
N ALA A 97 3.17 3.90 1.65
CA ALA A 97 3.27 4.23 0.23
C ALA A 97 4.72 4.48 -0.21
N VAL A 98 5.50 5.22 0.60
CA VAL A 98 6.92 5.45 0.35
C VAL A 98 7.70 4.15 0.43
N CYS A 99 7.42 3.28 1.41
CA CYS A 99 8.07 1.98 1.51
C CYS A 99 7.87 1.15 0.23
N TRP A 100 6.64 1.05 -0.26
CA TRP A 100 6.35 0.34 -1.50
C TRP A 100 7.11 0.91 -2.69
N ALA A 101 7.11 2.24 -2.86
CA ALA A 101 7.77 2.89 -3.97
C ALA A 101 9.31 2.73 -3.96
N THR A 102 9.91 2.58 -2.78
CA THR A 102 11.38 2.64 -2.60
C THR A 102 12.05 1.29 -2.37
N THR A 103 11.33 0.30 -1.85
CA THR A 103 11.93 -0.98 -1.43
C THR A 103 11.91 -2.04 -2.54
N TRP A 104 11.02 -1.93 -3.54
CA TRP A 104 10.92 -2.92 -4.61
C TRP A 104 12.19 -3.05 -5.51
N PRO A 105 12.96 -1.98 -5.81
CA PRO A 105 14.09 -2.10 -6.74
C PRO A 105 15.19 -3.03 -6.22
N THR A 106 15.40 -3.09 -4.89
CA THR A 106 16.39 -3.98 -4.30
C THR A 106 15.99 -5.44 -4.42
N CYS A 107 14.70 -5.75 -4.28
CA CYS A 107 14.20 -7.11 -4.50
C CYS A 107 14.27 -7.52 -5.97
N VAL A 108 13.87 -6.64 -6.90
CA VAL A 108 14.04 -6.91 -8.33
C VAL A 108 15.50 -7.16 -8.70
N ALA A 109 16.42 -6.34 -8.19
CA ALA A 109 17.84 -6.49 -8.49
C ALA A 109 18.38 -7.87 -8.05
N GLN A 110 17.92 -8.40 -6.91
CA GLN A 110 18.25 -9.76 -6.47
C GLN A 110 17.61 -10.83 -7.37
N CYS A 111 16.40 -10.59 -7.86
CA CYS A 111 15.68 -11.50 -8.75
C CYS A 111 16.24 -11.61 -10.17
N LEU A 112 17.03 -10.64 -10.63
CA LEU A 112 17.70 -10.70 -11.93
C LEU A 112 18.83 -11.75 -11.97
N HIS A 113 19.26 -12.24 -10.81
CA HIS A 113 20.16 -13.39 -10.72
C HIS A 113 19.34 -14.69 -10.85
N TRP A 114 19.31 -15.24 -12.06
CA TRP A 114 18.54 -16.42 -12.44
C TRP A 114 18.84 -17.70 -11.62
N TRP A 115 19.93 -17.75 -10.85
CA TRP A 115 20.33 -18.91 -10.04
C TRP A 115 19.76 -18.91 -8.60
N GLU A 116 19.07 -17.86 -8.15
CA GLU A 116 18.57 -17.71 -6.77
C GLU A 116 17.04 -17.43 -6.65
N PRO A 117 16.16 -18.30 -7.21
CA PRO A 117 14.71 -18.07 -7.22
C PRO A 117 14.07 -18.03 -5.82
N ILE A 118 14.64 -18.74 -4.84
CA ILE A 118 14.15 -18.77 -3.46
C ILE A 118 14.40 -17.44 -2.75
N GLU A 119 15.59 -16.87 -2.91
CA GLU A 119 15.95 -15.59 -2.28
C GLU A 119 15.14 -14.44 -2.84
N CYS A 120 14.91 -14.47 -4.16
CA CYS A 120 14.02 -13.53 -4.84
C CYS A 120 12.61 -13.50 -4.22
N THR A 121 11.97 -14.68 -4.12
CA THR A 121 10.61 -14.80 -3.57
C THR A 121 10.57 -14.36 -2.10
N GLN A 122 11.60 -14.72 -1.33
CA GLN A 122 11.75 -14.28 0.06
C GLN A 122 11.89 -12.76 0.18
N CYS A 123 12.63 -12.10 -0.71
CA CYS A 123 12.72 -10.64 -0.69
C CYS A 123 11.34 -10.00 -0.90
N TRP A 124 10.59 -10.45 -1.91
CA TRP A 124 9.25 -9.91 -2.20
C TRP A 124 8.25 -10.14 -1.07
N LEU A 125 8.26 -11.31 -0.45
CA LEU A 125 7.31 -11.63 0.62
C LEU A 125 7.70 -10.99 1.96
N THR A 126 8.97 -11.06 2.34
CA THR A 126 9.42 -10.69 3.69
C THR A 126 9.97 -9.27 3.74
N ASN A 127 10.95 -8.94 2.89
CA ASN A 127 11.64 -7.65 2.93
C ASN A 127 10.82 -6.51 2.29
N TYR A 128 9.98 -6.86 1.32
CA TYR A 128 9.11 -5.92 0.64
C TYR A 128 7.72 -5.92 1.27
N THR A 129 6.97 -7.02 1.12
CA THR A 129 5.55 -7.07 1.48
C THR A 129 5.32 -6.92 2.99
N ALA A 130 5.91 -7.78 3.81
CA ALA A 130 5.70 -7.72 5.26
C ALA A 130 6.27 -6.42 5.88
N ASN A 131 7.44 -5.97 5.46
CA ASN A 131 8.05 -4.73 5.94
C ASN A 131 7.20 -3.49 5.65
N CYS A 132 6.71 -3.34 4.40
CA CYS A 132 5.89 -2.18 4.04
C CYS A 132 4.50 -2.25 4.68
N LEU A 133 3.92 -3.44 4.82
CA LEU A 133 2.67 -3.59 5.58
C LEU A 133 2.81 -3.24 7.06
N GLY A 134 3.94 -3.57 7.67
CA GLY A 134 4.26 -3.17 9.04
C GLY A 134 4.31 -1.64 9.26
N LYS A 135 4.35 -0.82 8.19
CA LYS A 135 4.20 0.64 8.30
C LYS A 135 2.75 1.05 8.53
N TYR A 136 1.79 0.30 7.97
CA TYR A 136 0.36 0.57 8.13
C TYR A 136 -0.20 0.05 9.47
N SER A 137 0.33 -1.07 9.99
CA SER A 137 -0.16 -1.69 11.22
C SER A 137 -0.14 -0.74 12.42
N LYS A 138 0.86 0.15 12.47
CA LYS A 138 0.97 1.23 13.47
C LYS A 138 -0.26 2.14 13.56
N CYS A 139 -1.13 2.16 12.55
CA CYS A 139 -2.32 3.02 12.52
C CYS A 139 -3.64 2.24 12.41
N ILE A 140 -3.60 0.99 11.97
CA ILE A 140 -4.80 0.19 11.68
C ILE A 140 -5.10 -0.83 12.78
N GLU A 141 -4.12 -1.19 13.63
CA GLU A 141 -4.37 -2.20 14.68
C GLU A 141 -5.40 -1.73 15.73
N PRO A 142 -6.33 -2.61 16.14
CA PRO A 142 -7.37 -2.33 17.14
C PRO A 142 -6.83 -2.16 18.57
N GLY A 143 -5.51 -2.08 18.76
CA GLY A 143 -4.82 -1.88 20.03
C GLY A 143 -4.57 -0.42 20.42
N PHE A 144 -4.99 0.56 19.61
CA PHE A 144 -4.91 1.99 19.96
C PHE A 144 -6.02 2.45 20.94
N LYS A 145 -6.44 1.56 21.83
CA LYS A 145 -7.04 1.95 23.11
C LYS A 145 -5.85 2.14 24.06
N ASP A 146 -5.68 3.36 24.59
CA ASP A 146 -4.87 3.70 25.76
C ASP A 146 -3.45 4.31 25.58
N ALA A 147 -2.93 4.54 24.37
CA ALA A 147 -1.66 5.26 24.23
C ALA A 147 -1.74 6.80 24.47
N GLU A 148 -2.95 7.35 24.65
CA GLU A 148 -3.18 8.78 24.95
C GLU A 148 -3.54 9.04 26.43
N ARG A 149 -3.20 8.13 27.35
CA ARG A 149 -3.41 8.34 28.80
C ARG A 149 -2.19 8.17 29.69
N THR A 150 -0.98 8.30 29.14
CA THR A 150 0.22 8.48 29.96
C THR A 150 1.17 9.48 29.30
N SER A 151 0.65 10.68 29.05
CA SER A 151 1.46 11.90 29.11
C SER A 151 1.06 12.65 30.38
N ALA A 152 1.21 11.98 31.53
CA ALA A 152 1.28 12.69 32.80
C ALA A 152 2.65 13.36 32.85
N ALA A 153 2.63 14.67 33.08
CA ALA A 153 3.80 15.54 33.13
C ALA A 153 4.95 14.94 33.96
N PRO A 154 6.22 15.19 33.59
CA PRO A 154 7.33 14.87 34.47
C PRO A 154 7.15 15.65 35.78
N ALA A 155 6.94 14.92 36.88
CA ALA A 155 6.94 15.48 38.21
C ALA A 155 8.30 16.15 38.45
N THR A 156 8.31 17.48 38.47
CA THR A 156 9.43 18.28 38.96
C THR A 156 9.52 18.03 40.46
N THR A 157 10.42 17.15 40.87
CA THR A 157 10.75 16.94 42.29
C THR A 157 11.60 18.13 42.74
N THR A 158 10.97 19.09 43.40
CA THR A 158 11.63 20.13 44.18
C THR A 158 12.32 19.47 45.39
N PRO A 159 13.65 19.60 45.56
CA PRO A 159 14.31 19.13 46.78
C PRO A 159 13.97 20.05 47.95
N GLU A 160 13.49 19.43 49.03
CA GLU A 160 13.20 20.00 50.34
C GLU A 160 14.50 20.49 51.01
N PRO A 161 14.55 21.69 51.62
CA PRO A 161 15.73 22.15 52.33
C PRO A 161 15.84 21.49 53.71
N LEU A 162 16.97 20.84 53.99
CA LEU A 162 17.32 20.31 55.31
C LEU A 162 17.39 21.45 56.34
N GLU A 163 16.45 21.47 57.29
CA GLU A 163 16.59 22.20 58.55
C GLU A 163 17.68 21.54 59.41
N VAL A 164 18.73 22.30 59.69
CA VAL A 164 19.78 21.97 60.67
C VAL A 164 19.28 22.42 62.03
N ALA A 165 18.97 21.47 62.91
CA ALA A 165 18.71 21.73 64.32
C ALA A 165 20.00 21.61 65.14
N VAL A 166 20.38 22.75 65.74
CA VAL A 166 21.25 23.05 66.90
C VAL A 166 22.28 22.02 67.34
#